data_AF-A0A853IG70-F1
#
_entry.id   AF-A0A853IG70-F1
#
_cell.length_a   1.000
_cell.length_b   1.000
_cell.length_c   1.000
_cell.angle_alpha   90.00
_cell.angle_beta   90.00
_cell.angle_gamma   90.00
#
_symmetry.space_group_name_H-M   'P 1'
#
loop_
_entity.id
_entity.type
_entity.pdbx_description
1 polymer ?
#
loop_
_entity_poly.entity_id
_entity_poly.type
_entity_poly.pdbx_seq_one_letter_code
_entity_poly.pdbx_strand_id
1 'polypeptide(L)'
;MYGFFYKANKYMIISLLLFYSHAFGSSNSIMQITADLPPFTVEDSKEQRGFLYEIVGLMHQHANLPYKPRFSPWPRAQKTAREKNNYLIFGLTRTKNREPNYLWIVNLLSIEVSFVMITGSPPKTLVEAKRLSISVARETPWSRFLNKNNFKRIQLVTKEIQNARMLIYNRVDAWYVPTVRAFYLLKKEDIT
;
A
#
# COMPACT_ATOMS: atom_id res chain seq x y z
N MET A 1 -26.02 -0.41 -51.07
CA MET A 1 -24.64 0.08 -50.91
C MET A 1 -24.62 1.52 -51.40
N TYR A 2 -24.74 2.50 -50.51
CA TYR A 2 -24.72 3.93 -50.85
C TYR A 2 -23.52 4.57 -50.15
N GLY A 3 -22.53 5.01 -50.92
CA GLY A 3 -21.36 5.71 -50.41
C GLY A 3 -21.60 7.22 -50.44
N PHE A 4 -21.49 7.88 -49.29
CA PHE A 4 -21.39 9.33 -49.23
C PHE A 4 -19.95 9.75 -49.57
N PHE A 5 -19.75 10.44 -50.69
CA PHE A 5 -18.49 11.13 -50.97
C PHE A 5 -18.60 12.59 -50.55
N TYR A 6 -18.01 12.93 -49.41
CA TYR A 6 -17.84 14.31 -48.96
C TYR A 6 -16.53 14.87 -49.52
N LYS A 7 -16.60 15.88 -50.40
CA LYS A 7 -15.41 16.58 -50.92
C LYS A 7 -14.96 17.61 -49.89
N ALA A 8 -14.19 17.17 -48.91
CA ALA A 8 -13.68 18.06 -47.87
C ALA A 8 -12.75 19.14 -48.47
N ASN A 9 -13.02 20.40 -48.14
CA ASN A 9 -12.17 21.52 -48.52
C ASN A 9 -10.78 21.35 -47.85
N LYS A 10 -9.68 21.55 -48.59
CA LYS A 10 -8.30 21.39 -48.08
C LYS A 10 -8.05 22.21 -46.81
N TYR A 11 -8.67 23.38 -46.71
CA TYR A 11 -8.60 24.24 -45.53
C TYR A 11 -9.37 23.68 -44.31
N MET A 12 -10.41 22.87 -44.54
CA MET A 12 -11.16 22.21 -43.47
C MET A 12 -10.34 21.08 -42.83
N ILE A 13 -9.59 20.30 -43.64
CA ILE A 13 -8.66 19.27 -43.15
C ILE A 13 -7.51 19.92 -42.35
N ILE A 14 -6.97 21.05 -42.82
CA ILE A 14 -5.92 21.80 -42.11
C ILE A 14 -6.45 22.34 -40.77
N SER A 15 -7.68 22.86 -40.72
CA SER A 15 -8.28 23.34 -39.47
C SER A 15 -8.52 22.20 -38.46
N LEU A 16 -8.90 21.01 -38.94
CA LEU A 16 -9.15 19.83 -38.11
C LEU A 16 -7.84 19.27 -37.51
N LEU A 17 -6.74 19.34 -38.27
CA LEU A 17 -5.39 18.96 -37.80
C LEU A 17 -4.82 19.95 -36.77
N LEU A 18 -5.08 21.25 -36.94
CA LEU A 18 -4.67 22.28 -35.99
C LEU A 18 -5.41 22.20 -34.64
N PHE A 19 -6.67 21.75 -34.64
CA PHE A 19 -7.41 21.44 -33.40
C PHE A 19 -6.88 20.19 -32.69
N TYR A 20 -6.43 19.17 -33.44
CA TYR A 20 -5.84 17.96 -32.85
C TYR A 20 -4.50 18.22 -32.15
N SER A 21 -3.75 19.24 -32.60
CA SER A 21 -2.44 19.60 -32.03
C SER A 21 -2.56 20.21 -30.62
N HIS A 22 -3.71 20.80 -30.29
CA HIS A 22 -3.95 21.43 -28.98
C HIS A 22 -4.47 20.44 -27.92
N ALA A 23 -4.92 19.25 -28.31
CA ALA A 23 -5.45 18.24 -27.39
C ALA A 23 -4.35 17.39 -26.73
N PHE A 24 -3.12 17.40 -27.23
CA PHE A 24 -1.96 16.67 -26.68
C PHE A 24 -1.14 17.48 -25.66
N GLY A 25 -1.76 18.46 -25.00
CA GLY A 25 -1.12 19.36 -24.05
C GLY A 25 -1.46 19.14 -22.58
N SER A 26 -2.28 18.14 -22.21
CA SER A 26 -2.46 17.81 -20.80
C SER A 26 -1.40 16.80 -20.38
N SER A 27 -0.33 17.29 -19.74
CA SER A 27 0.46 16.44 -18.85
C SER A 27 -0.49 15.99 -17.75
N ASN A 28 -1.10 14.81 -17.92
CA ASN A 28 -1.88 14.16 -16.87
C ASN A 28 -0.89 13.72 -15.79
N SER A 29 -0.49 14.65 -14.94
CA SER A 29 0.45 14.39 -13.85
C SER A 29 -0.12 13.31 -12.95
N ILE A 30 0.58 12.19 -12.84
CA ILE A 30 0.21 11.12 -11.93
C ILE A 30 0.53 11.59 -10.51
N MET A 31 -0.47 11.58 -9.63
CA MET A 31 -0.32 11.97 -8.23
C MET A 31 0.01 10.75 -7.40
N GLN A 32 1.16 10.73 -6.73
CA GLN A 32 1.51 9.63 -5.83
C GLN A 32 0.81 9.82 -4.47
N ILE A 33 0.32 8.73 -3.89
CA ILE A 33 -0.33 8.73 -2.58
C ILE A 33 0.13 7.52 -1.74
N THR A 34 0.35 7.74 -0.45
CA THR A 34 0.69 6.71 0.54
C THR A 34 0.16 7.10 1.93
N ALA A 35 0.51 6.34 2.96
CA ALA A 35 0.22 6.61 4.36
C ALA A 35 1.50 6.56 5.21
N ASP A 36 1.43 7.01 6.45
CA ASP A 36 2.49 6.80 7.44
C ASP A 36 2.49 5.32 7.88
N LEU A 37 3.43 4.54 7.36
CA LEU A 37 3.54 3.10 7.54
C LEU A 37 5.02 2.73 7.81
N PRO A 38 5.61 3.16 8.93
CA PRO A 38 7.01 2.84 9.22
C PRO A 38 7.24 1.33 9.38
N PRO A 39 8.36 0.76 8.91
CA PRO A 39 9.50 1.43 8.27
C PRO A 39 9.36 1.62 6.74
N PHE A 40 8.22 1.26 6.14
CA PHE A 40 8.01 1.33 4.69
C PHE A 40 7.98 2.79 4.21
N THR A 41 7.15 3.61 4.86
CA THR A 41 6.98 5.03 4.57
C THR A 41 6.80 5.80 5.87
N VAL A 42 7.45 6.96 5.99
CA VAL A 42 7.46 7.79 7.19
C VAL A 42 7.08 9.22 6.80
N GLU A 43 6.02 9.76 7.40
CA GLU A 43 5.51 11.10 7.07
C GLU A 43 6.32 12.23 7.72
N ASP A 44 6.75 12.06 8.97
CA ASP A 44 7.27 13.16 9.80
C ASP A 44 8.80 13.29 9.78
N SER A 45 9.52 12.36 9.16
CA SER A 45 10.99 12.43 9.05
C SER A 45 11.42 13.10 7.76
N LYS A 46 12.49 13.90 7.75
CA LYS A 46 13.10 14.43 6.50
C LYS A 46 14.24 13.54 5.99
N GLU A 47 14.91 12.85 6.90
CA GLU A 47 16.12 12.07 6.61
C GLU A 47 15.82 10.59 6.42
N GLN A 48 14.79 10.07 7.10
CA GLN A 48 14.41 8.66 7.08
C GLN A 48 12.95 8.52 6.67
N ARG A 49 12.68 8.69 5.37
CA ARG A 49 11.32 8.59 4.82
C ARG A 49 10.81 7.16 4.67
N GLY A 50 11.64 6.18 5.01
CA GLY A 50 11.34 4.76 4.88
C GLY A 50 11.76 4.21 3.51
N PHE A 51 12.17 2.96 3.49
CA PHE A 51 12.83 2.37 2.33
C PHE A 51 11.94 2.33 1.08
N LEU A 52 10.61 2.21 1.26
CA LEU A 52 9.70 2.18 0.12
C LEU A 52 9.49 3.58 -0.48
N TYR A 53 9.51 4.62 0.34
CA TYR A 53 9.54 6.00 -0.14
C TYR A 53 10.79 6.24 -1.00
N GLU A 54 11.96 5.78 -0.52
CA GLU A 54 13.24 5.97 -1.20
C GLU A 54 13.30 5.21 -2.53
N ILE A 55 12.92 3.93 -2.56
CA ILE A 55 12.89 3.13 -3.79
C ILE A 55 11.98 3.76 -4.85
N VAL A 56 10.77 4.18 -4.47
CA VAL A 56 9.84 4.81 -5.41
C VAL A 56 10.37 6.17 -5.87
N GLY A 57 11.03 6.93 -4.99
CA GLY A 57 11.71 8.17 -5.35
C GLY A 57 12.81 7.96 -6.39
N LEU A 58 13.66 6.96 -6.22
CA LEU A 58 14.72 6.60 -7.18
C LEU A 58 14.13 6.19 -8.54
N MET A 59 13.01 5.46 -8.55
CA MET A 59 12.31 5.13 -9.80
C MET A 59 11.80 6.37 -10.53
N HIS A 60 11.23 7.34 -9.80
CA HIS A 60 10.77 8.59 -10.40
C HIS A 60 11.96 9.43 -10.92
N GLN A 61 13.06 9.49 -10.16
CA GLN A 61 14.28 10.15 -10.58
C GLN A 61 14.83 9.53 -11.89
N HIS A 62 14.91 8.21 -11.97
CA HIS A 62 15.38 7.52 -13.17
C HIS A 62 14.47 7.76 -14.38
N ALA A 63 13.16 7.90 -14.15
CA ALA A 63 12.18 8.21 -15.19
C ALA A 63 12.06 9.72 -15.52
N ASN A 64 12.84 10.59 -14.87
CA ASN A 64 12.71 12.04 -14.96
C ASN A 64 11.28 12.56 -14.66
N LEU A 65 10.64 11.98 -13.63
CA LEU A 65 9.30 12.33 -13.17
C LEU A 65 9.33 13.03 -11.81
N PRO A 66 8.41 13.98 -11.55
CA PRO A 66 8.31 14.61 -10.23
C PRO A 66 7.86 13.60 -9.17
N TYR A 67 8.48 13.66 -7.99
CA TYR A 67 8.12 12.83 -6.85
C TYR A 67 7.79 13.67 -5.62
N LYS A 68 6.50 13.80 -5.31
CA LYS A 68 5.99 14.46 -4.11
C LYS A 68 4.75 13.71 -3.61
N PRO A 69 4.92 12.52 -3.01
CA PRO A 69 3.80 11.70 -2.61
C PRO A 69 2.99 12.38 -1.50
N ARG A 70 1.66 12.30 -1.62
CA ARG A 70 0.74 12.77 -0.58
C ARG A 70 0.58 11.69 0.48
N PHE A 71 0.74 12.08 1.74
CA PHE A 71 0.42 11.22 2.87
C PHE A 71 -1.03 11.43 3.27
N SER A 72 -1.71 10.33 3.59
CA SER A 72 -3.14 10.32 3.89
C SER A 72 -3.46 9.11 4.77
N PRO A 73 -4.47 9.17 5.65
CA PRO A 73 -4.93 7.99 6.39
C PRO A 73 -5.17 6.81 5.44
N TRP A 74 -4.64 5.63 5.78
CA TRP A 74 -4.59 4.50 4.85
C TRP A 74 -5.93 4.11 4.17
N PRO A 75 -7.08 4.12 4.86
CA PRO A 75 -8.37 3.92 4.20
C PRO A 75 -8.69 4.98 3.15
N ARG A 76 -8.33 6.25 3.41
CA ARG A 76 -8.52 7.37 2.49
C ARG A 76 -7.56 7.29 1.31
N ALA A 77 -6.31 6.87 1.51
CA ALA A 77 -5.35 6.65 0.44
C ALA A 77 -5.85 5.59 -0.55
N GLN A 78 -6.29 4.43 -0.04
CA GLN A 78 -6.89 3.37 -0.86
C GLN A 78 -8.15 3.83 -1.58
N LYS A 79 -9.06 4.52 -0.89
CA LYS A 79 -10.29 5.06 -1.50
C LYS A 79 -9.95 6.01 -2.66
N THR A 80 -9.01 6.93 -2.44
CA THR A 80 -8.58 7.91 -3.45
C THR A 80 -8.00 7.23 -4.68
N ALA A 81 -7.10 6.26 -4.48
CA ALA A 81 -6.47 5.55 -5.58
C ALA A 81 -7.43 4.65 -6.37
N ARG A 82 -8.52 4.18 -5.76
CA ARG A 82 -9.56 3.39 -6.43
C ARG A 82 -10.56 4.26 -7.19
N GLU A 83 -10.92 5.42 -6.64
CA GLU A 83 -12.05 6.23 -7.14
C GLU A 83 -11.63 7.43 -7.99
N LYS A 84 -10.38 7.87 -7.91
CA LYS A 84 -9.88 9.01 -8.69
C LYS A 84 -8.90 8.56 -9.77
N ASN A 85 -9.03 9.16 -10.95
CA ASN A 85 -8.09 8.99 -12.05
C ASN A 85 -6.73 9.62 -11.73
N ASN A 86 -5.68 9.14 -12.39
CA ASN A 86 -4.32 9.67 -12.30
C ASN A 86 -3.70 9.63 -10.89
N TYR A 87 -4.06 8.64 -10.07
CA TYR A 87 -3.40 8.38 -8.78
C TYR A 87 -2.57 7.10 -8.83
N LEU A 88 -1.34 7.18 -8.31
CA LEU A 88 -0.47 6.03 -8.05
C LEU A 88 -0.40 5.80 -6.54
N ILE A 89 -0.87 4.63 -6.09
CA ILE A 89 -0.67 4.16 -4.72
C ILE A 89 0.48 3.17 -4.66
N PHE A 90 1.37 3.34 -3.70
CA PHE A 90 2.47 2.41 -3.44
C PHE A 90 2.42 1.89 -1.99
N GLY A 91 3.07 0.76 -1.73
CA GLY A 91 2.96 0.05 -0.44
C GLY A 91 1.65 -0.71 -0.25
N LEU A 92 0.89 -0.93 -1.32
CA LEU A 92 -0.37 -1.67 -1.29
C LEU A 92 -0.12 -3.17 -1.50
N THR A 93 -0.47 -3.99 -0.50
CA THR A 93 -0.45 -5.45 -0.65
C THR A 93 -1.44 -5.90 -1.75
N ARG A 94 -0.93 -6.66 -2.74
CA ARG A 94 -1.74 -7.30 -3.78
C ARG A 94 -2.51 -8.49 -3.22
N THR A 95 -3.81 -8.51 -3.46
CA THR A 95 -4.73 -9.54 -2.95
C THR A 95 -5.81 -9.83 -3.98
N LYS A 96 -6.36 -11.05 -4.00
CA LYS A 96 -7.41 -11.45 -4.97
C LYS A 96 -8.59 -10.48 -5.04
N ASN A 97 -9.02 -9.94 -3.90
CA ASN A 97 -10.12 -8.98 -3.82
C ASN A 97 -9.76 -7.55 -4.28
N ARG A 98 -8.47 -7.21 -4.38
CA ARG A 98 -7.98 -5.93 -4.90
C ARG A 98 -7.63 -6.00 -6.37
N GLU A 99 -7.33 -7.19 -6.88
CA GLU A 99 -6.94 -7.46 -8.25
C GLU A 99 -7.75 -6.68 -9.30
N PRO A 100 -9.09 -6.67 -9.30
CA PRO A 100 -9.87 -5.97 -10.33
C PRO A 100 -9.91 -4.44 -10.17
N ASN A 101 -9.39 -3.87 -9.07
CA ASN A 101 -9.52 -2.44 -8.75
C ASN A 101 -8.30 -1.60 -9.14
N TYR A 102 -7.20 -2.23 -9.57
CA TYR A 102 -5.94 -1.54 -9.81
C TYR A 102 -5.24 -2.09 -11.04
N LEU A 103 -4.52 -1.21 -11.74
CA LEU A 103 -3.46 -1.62 -12.65
C LEU A 103 -2.17 -1.84 -11.85
N TRP A 104 -1.72 -3.09 -11.77
CA TRP A 104 -0.50 -3.45 -11.03
C TRP A 104 0.74 -3.25 -11.90
N ILE A 105 1.54 -2.23 -11.59
CA ILE A 105 2.70 -1.83 -12.40
C ILE A 105 3.92 -2.71 -12.10
N VAL A 106 4.31 -2.80 -10.82
CA VAL A 106 5.53 -3.51 -10.41
C VAL A 106 5.37 -4.11 -9.01
N ASN A 107 6.01 -5.24 -8.76
CA ASN A 107 6.18 -5.78 -7.43
C ASN A 107 7.41 -5.15 -6.76
N LEU A 108 7.21 -4.25 -5.80
CA LEU A 108 8.30 -3.55 -5.11
C LEU A 108 8.99 -4.42 -4.06
N LEU A 109 8.23 -5.27 -3.35
CA LEU A 109 8.78 -6.17 -2.34
C LEU A 109 7.80 -7.30 -1.99
N SER A 110 8.38 -8.42 -1.57
CA SER A 110 7.67 -9.50 -0.89
C SER A 110 7.90 -9.38 0.61
N ILE A 111 6.81 -9.23 1.37
CA ILE A 111 6.85 -9.08 2.83
C ILE A 111 6.54 -10.42 3.48
N GLU A 112 7.43 -10.88 4.35
CA GLU A 112 7.16 -12.00 5.25
C GLU A 112 6.26 -11.54 6.40
N VAL A 113 5.17 -12.29 6.64
CA VAL A 113 4.21 -12.04 7.71
C VAL A 113 4.20 -13.24 8.63
N SER A 114 4.51 -13.01 9.89
CA SER A 114 4.78 -14.08 10.86
C SER A 114 4.07 -13.83 12.18
N PHE A 115 3.94 -14.88 12.98
CA PHE A 115 3.50 -14.79 14.37
C PHE A 115 4.71 -14.41 15.23
N VAL A 116 4.83 -13.12 15.56
CA VAL A 116 5.93 -12.60 16.38
C VAL A 116 5.60 -12.82 17.85
N MET A 117 6.55 -13.40 18.57
CA MET A 117 6.44 -13.77 19.99
C MET A 117 7.67 -13.26 20.74
N ILE A 118 7.50 -12.86 22.01
CA ILE A 118 8.64 -12.47 22.87
C ILE A 118 9.23 -13.68 23.59
N THR A 119 8.40 -14.63 24.00
CA THR A 119 8.81 -15.86 24.68
C THR A 119 8.28 -17.08 23.96
N GLY A 120 9.02 -18.19 24.06
CA GLY A 120 8.66 -19.46 23.46
C GLY A 120 8.99 -19.53 21.97
N SER A 121 8.51 -20.59 21.32
CA SER A 121 8.77 -20.84 19.91
C SER A 121 7.55 -20.45 19.05
N PRO A 122 7.77 -19.84 17.87
CA PRO A 122 6.70 -19.57 16.92
C PRO A 122 5.92 -20.85 16.57
N PRO A 123 4.59 -20.78 16.37
CA PRO A 123 3.79 -21.92 15.97
C PRO A 123 4.25 -22.43 14.59
N LYS A 124 4.45 -23.74 14.47
CA LYS A 124 4.87 -24.38 13.21
C LYS A 124 3.69 -24.66 12.30
N THR A 125 2.48 -24.73 12.86
CA THR A 125 1.25 -25.04 12.14
C THR A 125 0.14 -24.03 12.45
N LEU A 126 -0.83 -23.89 11.53
CA LEU A 126 -2.01 -23.06 11.78
C LEU A 126 -2.87 -23.58 12.95
N VAL A 127 -2.84 -24.89 13.21
CA VAL A 127 -3.56 -25.50 14.34
C VAL A 127 -2.96 -25.06 15.67
N GLU A 128 -1.62 -25.05 15.78
CA GLU A 128 -0.92 -24.48 16.94
C GLU A 128 -1.21 -23.00 17.09
N ALA A 129 -1.09 -22.23 16.00
CA ALA A 129 -1.32 -20.78 16.03
C ALA A 129 -2.73 -20.43 16.52
N LYS A 130 -3.75 -21.23 16.20
CA LYS A 130 -5.14 -21.00 16.64
C LYS A 130 -5.35 -21.09 18.16
N ARG A 131 -4.42 -21.71 18.90
CA ARG A 131 -4.46 -21.80 20.36
C ARG A 131 -4.01 -20.48 21.03
N LEU A 132 -3.26 -19.66 20.30
CA LEU A 132 -2.69 -18.41 20.78
C LEU A 132 -3.74 -17.28 20.83
N SER A 133 -3.60 -16.38 21.80
CA SER A 133 -4.18 -15.04 21.75
C SER A 133 -3.32 -14.19 20.85
N ILE A 134 -3.92 -13.60 19.81
CA ILE A 134 -3.20 -12.90 18.76
C ILE A 134 -3.69 -11.47 18.65
N SER A 135 -2.78 -10.50 18.66
CA SER A 135 -3.09 -9.12 18.28
C SER A 135 -2.84 -8.87 16.78
N VAL A 136 -3.65 -8.01 16.17
CA VAL A 136 -3.50 -7.58 14.78
C VAL A 136 -4.15 -6.22 14.56
N ALA A 137 -3.61 -5.40 13.65
CA ALA A 137 -4.28 -4.15 13.27
C ALA A 137 -5.54 -4.41 12.45
N ARG A 138 -6.60 -3.66 12.74
CA ARG A 138 -7.88 -3.73 12.02
C ARG A 138 -7.73 -3.38 10.54
N GLU A 139 -8.66 -3.91 9.72
CA GLU A 139 -8.77 -3.62 8.28
C GLU A 139 -7.50 -3.93 7.45
N THR A 140 -6.61 -4.76 7.98
CA THR A 140 -5.42 -5.22 7.28
C THR A 140 -5.71 -6.50 6.48
N PRO A 141 -4.88 -6.85 5.49
CA PRO A 141 -4.89 -8.20 4.92
C PRO A 141 -4.70 -9.28 6.01
N TRP A 142 -3.96 -8.97 7.08
CA TRP A 142 -3.61 -9.87 8.17
C TRP A 142 -4.81 -10.17 9.06
N SER A 143 -5.59 -9.15 9.45
CA SER A 143 -6.82 -9.37 10.23
C SER A 143 -7.84 -10.17 9.44
N ARG A 144 -7.95 -9.93 8.13
CA ARG A 144 -8.81 -10.73 7.23
C ARG A 144 -8.35 -12.17 7.11
N PHE A 145 -7.04 -12.41 7.05
CA PHE A 145 -6.48 -13.77 7.06
C PHE A 145 -6.87 -14.53 8.33
N LEU A 146 -6.71 -13.93 9.51
CA LEU A 146 -7.07 -14.57 10.78
C LEU A 146 -8.57 -14.88 10.86
N ASN A 147 -9.42 -13.93 10.45
CA ASN A 147 -10.86 -14.13 10.41
C ASN A 147 -11.25 -15.26 9.44
N LYS A 148 -10.74 -15.24 8.20
CA LYS A 148 -11.01 -16.26 7.19
C LYS A 148 -10.58 -17.66 7.64
N ASN A 149 -9.53 -17.75 8.45
CA ASN A 149 -9.03 -19.01 8.99
C ASN A 149 -9.66 -19.42 10.33
N ASN A 150 -10.71 -18.72 10.80
CA ASN A 150 -11.46 -19.06 12.01
C ASN A 150 -10.62 -18.99 13.31
N PHE A 151 -9.67 -18.07 13.40
CA PHE A 151 -9.01 -17.77 14.69
C PHE A 151 -10.04 -17.16 15.66
N LYS A 152 -10.05 -17.61 16.91
CA LYS A 152 -11.08 -17.24 17.90
C LYS A 152 -10.63 -16.20 18.91
N ARG A 153 -9.33 -16.14 19.21
CA ARG A 153 -8.74 -15.26 20.25
C ARG A 153 -8.00 -14.08 19.61
N ILE A 154 -8.71 -13.25 18.84
CA ILE A 154 -8.12 -12.11 18.11
C ILE A 154 -8.38 -10.80 18.87
N GLN A 155 -7.33 -10.02 19.11
CA GLN A 155 -7.39 -8.66 19.63
C GLN A 155 -7.12 -7.67 18.49
N LEU A 156 -8.11 -6.85 18.14
CA LEU A 156 -7.98 -5.85 17.09
C LEU A 156 -7.52 -4.52 17.67
N VAL A 157 -6.47 -3.94 17.07
CA VAL A 157 -5.97 -2.61 17.46
C VAL A 157 -6.16 -1.58 16.35
N THR A 158 -6.14 -0.30 16.74
CA THR A 158 -6.29 0.83 15.80
C THR A 158 -4.95 1.48 15.46
N LYS A 159 -4.00 1.47 16.40
CA LYS A 159 -2.63 1.93 16.20
C LYS A 159 -1.68 0.75 16.32
N GLU A 160 -0.80 0.56 15.35
CA GLU A 160 0.11 -0.59 15.32
C GLU A 160 1.03 -0.69 16.53
N ILE A 161 1.43 0.44 17.14
CA ILE A 161 2.21 0.45 18.38
C ILE A 161 1.50 -0.28 19.55
N GLN A 162 0.16 -0.34 19.53
CA GLN A 162 -0.59 -1.07 20.54
C GLN A 162 -0.32 -2.57 20.46
N ASN A 163 -0.09 -3.13 19.27
CA ASN A 163 0.27 -4.54 19.12
C ASN A 163 1.62 -4.83 19.78
N ALA A 164 2.63 -3.99 19.52
CA ALA A 164 3.94 -4.10 20.17
C ALA A 164 3.79 -4.09 21.70
N ARG A 165 3.09 -3.10 22.25
CA ARG A 165 2.85 -3.01 23.71
C ARG A 165 2.09 -4.20 24.28
N MET A 166 1.06 -4.68 23.59
CA MET A 166 0.31 -5.87 24.04
C MET A 166 1.21 -7.10 24.10
N LEU A 167 2.12 -7.25 23.14
CA LEU A 167 3.09 -8.32 23.15
C LEU A 167 4.08 -8.14 24.32
N ILE A 168 4.66 -6.94 24.49
CA ILE A 168 5.63 -6.58 25.54
C ILE A 168 5.09 -6.83 26.95
N TYR A 169 3.83 -6.47 27.18
CA TYR A 169 3.18 -6.64 28.48
C TYR A 169 2.48 -8.00 28.64
N ASN A 170 2.82 -9.00 27.81
CA ASN A 170 2.24 -10.35 27.84
C ASN A 170 0.70 -10.38 27.84
N ARG A 171 0.06 -9.42 27.16
CA ARG A 171 -1.41 -9.35 27.01
C ARG A 171 -1.92 -10.22 25.86
N VAL A 172 -1.03 -10.62 24.96
CA VAL A 172 -1.27 -11.58 23.88
C VAL A 172 -0.06 -12.49 23.75
N ASP A 173 -0.29 -13.70 23.24
CA ASP A 173 0.77 -14.69 23.04
C ASP A 173 1.59 -14.36 21.78
N ALA A 174 0.96 -13.77 20.76
CA ALA A 174 1.60 -13.42 19.50
C ALA A 174 1.01 -12.16 18.84
N TRP A 175 1.81 -11.52 18.00
CA TRP A 175 1.40 -10.46 17.09
C TRP A 175 1.55 -10.93 15.65
N TYR A 176 0.46 -10.91 14.87
CA TYR A 176 0.50 -11.32 13.46
C TYR A 176 0.68 -10.12 12.53
N VAL A 177 1.89 -9.97 11.96
CA VAL A 177 2.31 -8.75 11.25
C VAL A 177 3.51 -9.02 10.33
N PRO A 178 3.77 -8.17 9.32
CA PRO A 178 5.06 -8.06 8.67
C PRO A 178 6.23 -8.07 9.67
N THR A 179 7.14 -9.04 9.53
CA THR A 179 8.28 -9.24 10.46
C THR A 179 9.12 -7.97 10.59
N VAL A 180 9.42 -7.31 9.46
CA VAL A 180 10.17 -6.04 9.43
C VAL A 180 9.48 -4.91 10.23
N ARG A 181 8.14 -4.90 10.26
CA ARG A 181 7.36 -3.90 10.99
C ARG A 181 7.39 -4.18 12.50
N ALA A 182 7.34 -5.46 12.88
CA ALA A 182 7.48 -5.84 14.28
C ALA A 182 8.83 -5.41 14.84
N PHE A 183 9.93 -5.77 14.17
CA PHE A 183 11.28 -5.38 14.58
C PHE A 183 11.42 -3.87 14.74
N TYR A 184 10.94 -3.09 13.76
CA TYR A 184 11.00 -1.63 13.83
C TYR A 184 10.26 -1.06 15.06
N LEU A 185 9.05 -1.55 15.33
CA LEU A 185 8.23 -1.02 16.43
C LEU A 185 8.67 -1.52 17.80
N LEU A 186 9.20 -2.75 17.90
CA LEU A 186 9.77 -3.28 19.14
C LEU A 186 11.04 -2.52 19.53
N LYS A 187 11.94 -2.27 18.56
CA LYS A 187 13.13 -1.44 18.77
C LYS A 187 12.79 -0.02 19.23
N LYS A 188 11.69 0.55 18.72
CA LYS A 188 11.22 1.88 19.13
C LYS A 188 10.67 1.92 20.56
N GLU A 189 10.22 0.80 21.10
CA GLU A 189 9.79 0.67 22.51
C GLU A 189 10.93 0.13 23.40
N ASP A 190 12.19 0.34 22.99
CA ASP A 190 13.43 -0.06 23.69
C ASP A 190 13.60 -1.57 23.93
N ILE A 191 13.01 -2.41 23.08
CA ILE A 191 13.27 -3.85 23.08
C ILE A 191 14.02 -4.22 21.81
N THR A 192 15.30 -4.59 21.98
CA THR A 192 16.36 -4.94 20.99
C THR A 192 17.23 -3.81 20.45
#